data_AF-X1GEI1-F1
#
_entry.id   AF-X1GEI1-F1
#
_cell.length_a   1.000
_cell.length_b   1.000
_cell.length_c   1.000
_cell.angle_alpha   90.00
_cell.angle_beta   90.00
_cell.angle_gamma   90.00
#
_symmetry.space_group_name_H-M   'P 1'
#
loop_
_entity.id
_entity.type
_entity.pdbx_description
1 polymer ?
#
loop_
_entity_poly.entity_id
_entity_poly.type
_entity_poly.pdbx_seq_one_letter_code
_entity_poly.pdbx_strand_id
1 'polypeptide(L)'
;MHNSLQQIEVFHLEFLRWFGSKTDPKHYALKGGVNMRFFFGSIRYSEDMDLDLSDIRVDVLQDIVLKILITQTFIDNLRPYGIQRVSIQDMAKAKQTETTQRFKIHLITFAGEDLFTKIEFSRR
;
A
#
# COMPACT_ATOMS: atom_id res chain seq x y z
N MET A 1 -17.68 10.38 -8.26
CA MET A 1 -16.62 10.99 -7.42
C MET A 1 -16.39 10.04 -6.26
N HIS A 2 -15.15 9.64 -5.99
CA HIS A 2 -14.85 8.75 -4.86
C HIS A 2 -14.74 9.56 -3.57
N ASN A 3 -15.28 9.03 -2.48
CA ASN A 3 -15.04 9.61 -1.16
C ASN A 3 -13.65 9.20 -0.63
N SER A 4 -13.22 9.80 0.48
CA SER A 4 -11.87 9.59 1.04
C SER A 4 -11.58 8.13 1.39
N LEU A 5 -12.59 7.35 1.84
CA LEU A 5 -12.41 5.93 2.12
C LEU A 5 -12.20 5.12 0.84
N GLN A 6 -12.99 5.39 -0.19
CA GLN A 6 -12.86 4.75 -1.50
C GLN A 6 -11.51 5.09 -2.16
N GLN A 7 -10.97 6.28 -1.93
CA GLN A 7 -9.65 6.67 -2.42
C GLN A 7 -8.53 5.84 -1.77
N ILE A 8 -8.61 5.58 -0.47
CA ILE A 8 -7.68 4.66 0.22
C ILE A 8 -7.83 3.24 -0.34
N GLU A 9 -9.06 2.76 -0.53
CA GLU A 9 -9.31 1.42 -1.10
C GLU A 9 -8.75 1.28 -2.54
N VAL A 10 -8.92 2.31 -3.38
CA VAL A 10 -8.33 2.36 -4.72
C VAL A 10 -6.81 2.32 -4.66
N PHE A 11 -6.21 3.10 -3.76
CA PHE A 11 -4.76 3.08 -3.55
C PHE A 11 -4.27 1.69 -3.16
N HIS A 12 -4.96 1.02 -2.24
CA HIS A 12 -4.64 -0.35 -1.82
C HIS A 12 -4.73 -1.34 -3.00
N LEU A 13 -5.82 -1.33 -3.78
CA LEU A 13 -5.97 -2.22 -4.93
C LEU A 13 -4.89 -1.98 -5.98
N GLU A 14 -4.61 -0.71 -6.31
CA GLU A 14 -3.60 -0.35 -7.29
C GLU A 14 -2.19 -0.73 -6.81
N PHE A 15 -1.89 -0.50 -5.52
CA PHE A 15 -0.64 -0.96 -4.92
C PHE A 15 -0.48 -2.47 -5.03
N LEU A 16 -1.51 -3.25 -4.65
CA LEU A 16 -1.49 -4.71 -4.69
C LEU A 16 -1.28 -5.23 -6.12
N ARG A 17 -1.92 -4.59 -7.12
CA ARG A 17 -1.76 -4.90 -8.54
C ARG A 17 -0.32 -4.69 -9.00
N TRP A 18 0.30 -3.57 -8.64
CA TRP A 18 1.70 -3.30 -8.98
C TRP A 18 2.66 -4.23 -8.24
N PHE A 19 2.44 -4.46 -6.95
CA PHE A 19 3.26 -5.34 -6.13
C PHE A 19 3.27 -6.77 -6.71
N GLY A 20 2.11 -7.32 -7.05
CA GLY A 20 2.01 -8.64 -7.68
C GLY A 20 2.65 -8.73 -9.07
N SER A 21 2.85 -7.62 -9.77
CA SER A 21 3.61 -7.59 -11.04
C SER A 21 5.13 -7.60 -10.83
N LYS A 22 5.62 -7.31 -9.61
CA LYS A 22 7.04 -7.21 -9.24
C LYS A 22 7.49 -8.31 -8.29
N THR A 23 6.57 -9.09 -7.74
CA THR A 23 6.84 -10.12 -6.73
C THR A 23 6.03 -11.36 -7.05
N ASP A 24 6.68 -12.53 -7.04
CA ASP A 24 6.01 -13.81 -7.26
C ASP A 24 4.96 -14.03 -6.15
N PRO A 25 3.68 -14.30 -6.49
CA PRO A 25 2.62 -14.53 -5.52
C PRO A 25 2.89 -15.64 -4.51
N LYS A 26 3.82 -16.57 -4.76
CA LYS A 26 4.22 -17.57 -3.75
C LYS A 26 4.95 -16.98 -2.54
N HIS A 27 5.46 -15.75 -2.66
CA HIS A 27 6.26 -15.08 -1.63
C HIS A 27 5.45 -14.12 -0.76
N TYR A 28 4.15 -13.98 -1.01
CA TYR A 28 3.32 -13.09 -0.20
C TYR A 28 1.86 -13.50 -0.15
N ALA A 29 1.16 -13.06 0.89
CA ALA A 29 -0.28 -13.16 0.99
C ALA A 29 -0.87 -11.87 1.57
N LEU A 30 -1.91 -11.33 0.94
CA LEU A 30 -2.71 -10.27 1.54
C LEU A 30 -3.51 -10.85 2.71
N LYS A 31 -3.49 -10.17 3.86
CA LYS A 31 -4.21 -10.60 5.06
C LYS A 31 -5.02 -9.46 5.69
N GLY A 32 -5.63 -9.76 6.83
CA GLY A 32 -6.27 -8.75 7.67
C GLY A 32 -7.54 -8.16 7.03
N GLY A 33 -7.88 -6.94 7.47
CA GLY A 33 -9.13 -6.28 7.13
C GLY A 33 -9.29 -5.99 5.64
N VAL A 34 -8.21 -5.59 4.95
CA VAL A 34 -8.23 -5.32 3.51
C VAL A 34 -8.52 -6.58 2.70
N ASN A 35 -7.94 -7.73 3.08
CA ASN A 35 -8.29 -9.01 2.43
C ASN A 35 -9.78 -9.33 2.58
N MET A 36 -10.30 -9.21 3.81
CA MET A 36 -11.71 -9.47 4.08
C MET A 36 -12.64 -8.51 3.32
N ARG A 37 -12.23 -7.24 3.21
CA ARG A 37 -12.97 -6.19 2.50
C ARG A 37 -13.04 -6.46 1.01
N PHE A 38 -11.92 -6.78 0.36
CA PHE A 38 -11.88 -6.91 -1.10
C PHE A 38 -12.30 -8.28 -1.61
N PHE A 39 -11.96 -9.36 -0.90
CA PHE A 39 -12.08 -10.72 -1.43
C PHE A 39 -13.11 -11.60 -0.70
N PHE A 40 -13.62 -11.16 0.46
CA PHE A 40 -14.60 -11.92 1.25
C PHE A 40 -15.89 -11.13 1.56
N GLY A 41 -16.12 -10.00 0.88
CA GLY A 41 -17.38 -9.26 0.96
C GLY A 41 -17.65 -8.56 2.30
N SER A 42 -16.61 -8.32 3.12
CA SER A 42 -16.79 -7.59 4.38
C SER A 42 -17.31 -6.17 4.12
N ILE A 43 -18.40 -5.80 4.80
CA ILE A 43 -18.93 -4.43 4.77
C ILE A 43 -18.07 -3.44 5.57
N ARG A 44 -17.20 -3.94 6.46
CA ARG A 44 -16.33 -3.12 7.32
C ARG A 44 -15.14 -2.59 6.52
N TYR A 45 -14.94 -1.27 6.60
CA TYR A 45 -13.77 -0.58 6.08
C TYR A 45 -12.49 -0.96 6.86
N SER A 46 -11.36 -0.97 6.16
CA SER A 46 -10.02 -1.21 6.73
C SER A 46 -9.09 -0.07 6.31
N GLU A 47 -8.50 0.60 7.29
CA GLU A 47 -7.63 1.76 7.09
C GLU A 47 -6.25 1.40 6.53
N ASP A 48 -5.71 0.26 6.97
CA ASP A 48 -4.34 -0.16 6.70
C ASP A 48 -4.35 -1.51 5.97
N MET A 49 -3.34 -1.72 5.11
CA MET A 49 -3.08 -2.95 4.38
C MET A 49 -1.99 -3.76 5.06
N ASP A 50 -2.25 -5.06 5.24
CA ASP A 50 -1.30 -6.01 5.81
C ASP A 50 -0.99 -7.16 4.84
N LEU A 51 0.28 -7.52 4.71
CA LEU A 51 0.73 -8.68 3.95
C LEU A 51 1.66 -9.57 4.82
N ASP A 52 1.53 -10.88 4.64
CA ASP A 52 2.58 -11.83 5.03
C ASP A 52 3.57 -11.98 3.88
N LEU A 53 4.86 -12.16 4.21
CA LEU A 53 5.95 -12.37 3.26
C LEU A 53 6.80 -13.59 3.64
N SER A 54 7.29 -14.29 2.62
CA SER A 54 8.32 -15.32 2.72
C SER A 54 9.44 -15.07 1.70
N ASP A 55 10.68 -15.43 2.05
CA ASP A 55 11.84 -15.46 1.14
C ASP A 55 12.20 -14.17 0.39
N ILE A 56 11.75 -13.00 0.88
CA ILE A 56 12.14 -11.68 0.35
C ILE A 56 13.00 -10.95 1.39
N ARG A 57 14.23 -10.60 1.00
CA ARG A 57 15.14 -9.81 1.85
C ARG A 57 14.56 -8.42 2.15
N VAL A 58 14.93 -7.88 3.30
CA VAL A 58 14.45 -6.58 3.79
C VAL A 58 14.74 -5.44 2.81
N ASP A 59 15.98 -5.38 2.32
CA ASP A 59 16.47 -4.38 1.37
C ASP A 59 15.71 -4.44 0.03
N VAL A 60 15.49 -5.66 -0.48
CA VAL A 60 14.79 -5.90 -1.75
C VAL A 60 13.32 -5.48 -1.64
N LEU A 61 12.63 -5.84 -0.55
CA LEU A 61 11.26 -5.41 -0.34
C LEU A 61 11.16 -3.88 -0.30
N GLN A 62 12.06 -3.24 0.45
CA GLN A 62 12.07 -1.79 0.57
C GLN A 62 12.26 -1.12 -0.80
N ASP A 63 13.20 -1.61 -1.60
CA ASP A 63 13.44 -1.11 -2.95
C ASP A 63 12.22 -1.27 -3.86
N ILE A 64 11.57 -2.44 -3.85
CA ILE A 64 10.34 -2.69 -4.63
C ILE A 64 9.23 -1.71 -4.24
N VAL A 65 8.92 -1.60 -2.94
CA VAL A 65 7.83 -0.77 -2.44
C VAL A 65 8.09 0.71 -2.76
N LEU A 66 9.31 1.20 -2.49
CA LEU A 66 9.67 2.58 -2.78
C LEU A 66 9.57 2.89 -4.27
N LYS A 67 10.11 2.02 -5.14
CA LYS A 67 10.02 2.18 -6.59
C LYS A 67 8.58 2.29 -7.07
N ILE A 68 7.67 1.47 -6.55
CA ILE A 68 6.23 1.56 -6.89
C ILE A 68 5.69 2.94 -6.50
N LEU A 69 5.87 3.32 -5.23
CA LEU A 69 5.23 4.51 -4.66
C LEU A 69 5.75 5.84 -5.22
N ILE A 70 6.99 5.90 -5.73
CA ILE A 70 7.57 7.11 -6.33
C ILE A 70 7.43 7.18 -7.85
N THR A 71 6.99 6.10 -8.50
CA THR A 71 6.90 6.08 -9.97
C THR A 71 5.74 6.94 -10.44
N GLN A 72 6.00 7.85 -11.39
CA GLN A 72 4.98 8.76 -11.92
C GLN A 72 3.78 8.03 -12.52
N THR A 73 4.00 6.92 -13.25
CA THR A 73 2.92 6.11 -13.82
C THR A 73 1.99 5.51 -12.76
N PHE A 74 2.53 5.11 -11.60
CA PHE A 74 1.69 4.64 -10.49
C PHE A 74 0.81 5.78 -9.96
N ILE A 75 1.39 6.98 -9.79
CA ILE A 75 0.66 8.18 -9.36
C ILE A 75 -0.40 8.57 -10.40
N ASP A 76 -0.08 8.53 -11.69
CA ASP A 76 -1.01 8.89 -12.77
C ASP A 76 -2.23 7.96 -12.81
N ASN A 77 -2.07 6.67 -12.48
CA ASN A 77 -3.18 5.73 -12.37
C ASN A 77 -4.14 6.06 -11.20
N LEU A 78 -3.67 6.82 -10.20
CA LEU A 78 -4.48 7.23 -9.06
C LEU A 78 -5.22 8.56 -9.31
N ARG A 79 -4.78 9.36 -10.28
CA ARG A 79 -5.37 10.69 -10.59
C ARG A 79 -6.84 10.65 -10.98
N PRO A 80 -7.33 9.71 -11.82
CA PRO A 80 -8.76 9.60 -12.16
C PRO A 80 -9.66 9.42 -10.93
N TYR A 81 -9.09 8.93 -9.82
CA TYR A 81 -9.78 8.67 -8.57
C TYR A 81 -9.68 9.81 -7.56
N GLY A 82 -9.04 10.92 -7.94
CA GLY A 82 -8.95 12.13 -7.14
C GLY A 82 -7.67 12.26 -6.31
N ILE A 83 -6.72 11.34 -6.44
CA ILE A 83 -5.45 11.36 -5.71
C ILE A 83 -4.40 12.04 -6.59
N GLN A 84 -3.89 13.17 -6.12
CA GLN A 84 -2.92 14.00 -6.84
C GLN A 84 -1.48 13.53 -6.61
N ARG A 85 -1.14 13.13 -5.38
CA ARG A 85 0.23 12.82 -4.98
C ARG A 85 0.25 11.77 -3.89
N VAL A 86 1.29 10.95 -3.89
CA VAL A 86 1.63 10.02 -2.80
C VAL A 86 2.89 10.53 -2.12
N SER A 87 2.89 10.57 -0.80
CA SER A 87 4.03 10.97 0.02
C SER A 87 4.31 9.90 1.05
N ILE A 88 5.58 9.53 1.21
CA ILE A 88 6.03 8.51 2.16
C ILE A 88 6.76 9.22 3.29
N GLN A 89 6.60 8.77 4.52
CA GLN A 89 7.43 9.27 5.62
C GLN A 89 8.89 8.85 5.46
N ASP A 90 9.78 9.62 6.08
CA ASP A 90 11.22 9.35 6.08
C ASP A 90 11.51 7.90 6.52
N MET A 91 12.13 7.14 5.61
CA MET A 91 12.46 5.74 5.81
C MET A 91 13.49 5.52 6.91
N ALA A 92 14.32 6.52 7.24
CA ALA A 92 15.21 6.45 8.40
C ALA A 92 14.44 6.34 9.73
N LYS A 93 13.18 6.77 9.76
CA LYS A 93 12.28 6.68 10.91
C LYS A 93 11.26 5.53 10.79
N ALA A 94 11.27 4.81 9.67
CA ALA A 94 10.32 3.74 9.41
C ALA A 94 10.74 2.45 10.15
N LYS A 95 9.75 1.68 10.61
CA LYS A 95 10.00 0.35 11.16
C LYS A 95 10.41 -0.57 10.00
N GLN A 96 11.70 -0.86 9.89
CA GLN A 96 12.30 -1.72 8.85
C GLN A 96 13.12 -2.83 9.52
N THR A 97 12.44 -3.71 10.27
CA THR A 97 13.08 -4.82 10.97
C THR A 97 13.04 -6.10 10.14
N GLU A 98 13.82 -7.11 10.51
CA GLU A 98 13.76 -8.43 9.87
C GLU A 98 12.34 -9.02 9.90
N THR A 99 11.63 -8.83 11.00
CA THR A 99 10.28 -9.39 11.21
C THR A 99 9.14 -8.53 10.66
N THR A 100 9.34 -7.21 10.46
CA THR A 100 8.25 -6.31 10.05
C THR A 100 8.79 -5.09 9.31
N GLN A 101 8.19 -4.78 8.16
CA GLN A 101 8.44 -3.53 7.41
C GLN A 101 7.14 -2.75 7.26
N ARG A 102 7.14 -1.50 7.72
CA ARG A 102 5.96 -0.63 7.72
C ARG A 102 6.24 0.64 6.92
N PHE A 103 5.35 0.92 5.98
CA PHE A 103 5.36 2.12 5.14
C PHE A 103 4.16 2.98 5.51
N LYS A 104 4.41 4.21 5.96
CA LYS A 104 3.40 5.21 6.29
C LYS A 104 3.22 6.14 5.11
N ILE A 105 1.99 6.28 4.64
CA ILE A 105 1.67 6.86 3.34
C ILE A 105 0.61 7.94 3.52
N HIS A 106 0.83 9.06 2.86
CA HIS A 106 -0.04 10.21 2.79
C HIS A 106 -0.49 10.39 1.35
N LEU A 107 -1.79 10.30 1.09
CA LEU A 107 -2.41 10.53 -0.21
C LEU A 107 -2.98 11.95 -0.23
N ILE A 108 -2.40 12.81 -1.05
CA ILE A 108 -2.89 14.18 -1.20
C ILE A 108 -3.92 14.19 -2.31
N THR A 109 -5.15 14.60 -2.00
CA THR A 109 -6.26 14.64 -2.97
C THR A 109 -6.31 15.97 -3.70
N PHE A 110 -6.99 16.03 -4.84
CA PHE A 110 -7.25 17.32 -5.51
C PHE A 110 -8.12 18.28 -4.69
N ALA A 111 -8.85 17.77 -3.69
CA ALA A 111 -9.60 18.59 -2.75
C ALA A 111 -8.71 19.19 -1.63
N GLY A 112 -7.41 18.86 -1.61
CA GLY A 112 -6.46 19.31 -0.60
C GLY A 112 -6.50 18.49 0.70
N GLU A 113 -7.19 17.36 0.72
CA GLU A 113 -7.19 16.43 1.86
C GLU A 113 -5.87 15.66 1.92
N ASP A 114 -5.40 15.38 3.13
CA ASP A 114 -4.28 14.46 3.39
C ASP A 114 -4.82 13.18 4.02
N LEU A 115 -4.90 12.12 3.22
CA LEU A 115 -5.42 10.82 3.65
C LEU A 115 -4.28 9.91 4.06
N PHE A 116 -4.29 9.49 5.32
CA PHE A 116 -3.27 8.63 5.89
C PHE A 116 -3.64 7.16 5.78
N THR A 117 -2.70 6.32 5.38
CA THR A 117 -2.80 4.85 5.39
C THR A 117 -1.43 4.21 5.58
N LYS A 118 -1.41 2.92 5.92
CA LYS A 118 -0.19 2.12 6.03
C LYS A 118 -0.23 0.89 5.13
N ILE A 119 0.97 0.49 4.72
CA ILE A 119 1.23 -0.85 4.20
C ILE A 119 2.24 -1.50 5.15
N GLU A 120 1.86 -2.63 5.73
CA GLU A 120 2.70 -3.42 6.63
C GLU A 120 2.95 -4.81 6.05
N PHE A 121 4.20 -5.24 6.13
CA PHE A 121 4.64 -6.56 5.76
C PHE A 121 5.20 -7.26 6.98
N SER A 122 4.81 -8.52 7.22
CA SER A 122 5.38 -9.35 8.28
C SER A 122 5.99 -10.63 7.75
N ARG A 123 7.12 -11.02 8.34
CA ARG A 123 7.76 -12.32 8.16
C ARG A 123 7.51 -13.11 9.43
N ARG A 124 6.54 -14.02 9.41
CA ARG A 124 6.25 -14.94 10.50
C ARG A 124 6.33 -16.36 9.97
#